data_AF-A0A3M2DSJ7-F1
#
_entry.id   AF-A0A3M2DSJ7-F1
#
_cell.length_a   1.000
_cell.length_b   1.000
_cell.length_c   1.000
_cell.angle_alpha   90.00
_cell.angle_beta   90.00
_cell.angle_gamma   90.00
#
_symmetry.space_group_name_H-M   'P 1'
#
loop_
_entity.id
_entity.type
_entity.pdbx_description
1 polymer ?
#
loop_
_entity_poly.entity_id
_entity_poly.type
_entity_poly.pdbx_seq_one_letter_code
_entity_poly.pdbx_strand_id
1 'polypeptide(L)'
;MREQLRLPPRCTRSGVALGAALSALLTGCAIDGDLPPVGTDAREQIMLNQIMLNQIMLNGLMAMPDTIDAVVSHPLAASTYEAGAVGDLGYRLHDPDARMFLTYVARCALSPDQAFAWTDPYDDADYEFRGALGLCPEWHTGPASTACQHIVSSCLLASNNAHGLSVMYSPRAELPSGGGIPLGPRVPAKPTTRDGEPIASFEPCGGAEVGAARDCGWRADASWIGRCTPGAAVVVGAGAPPPDACAAAPVGAAAGEPVLRICAGLAGCNHGSADMLAEADGTCGTGFPSAAFTCPASGTFAVLVGPRVAEDGVWAEPAAIGALFPAPEAAVFTVREGAFYGNLFDGASRTADVTYAFDASTGTGTWTVAPTSGAAPIYVYENMWACYDPGWTFGDAYLHDRLCAIGAAAELCAARVVGPCAPRGWQPGACATGDGPAVAGDRDFQDCRDRNHDVWPWPVTSVLNGACDAVPRDRQWLCDRRPVRPRLPVRRVVSRRRSPR
;
A
#
# COMPACT_ATOMS: atom_id res chain seq x y z
N MET A 1 19.32 -38.71 -41.52
CA MET A 1 20.27 -37.61 -41.24
C MET A 1 19.96 -37.14 -39.82
N ARG A 2 20.91 -37.34 -38.92
CA ARG A 2 20.80 -37.15 -37.46
C ARG A 2 21.09 -35.70 -37.08
N GLU A 3 20.83 -35.42 -35.80
CA GLU A 3 21.45 -34.39 -34.94
C GLU A 3 20.70 -33.04 -34.85
N GLN A 4 20.54 -32.39 -33.69
CA GLN A 4 20.97 -32.69 -32.32
C GLN A 4 20.21 -31.77 -31.35
N LEU A 5 19.83 -32.31 -30.18
CA LEU A 5 19.56 -31.54 -28.96
C LEU A 5 20.84 -30.81 -28.50
N ARG A 6 20.70 -29.59 -27.97
CA ARG A 6 21.69 -28.98 -27.06
C ARG A 6 21.00 -28.37 -25.84
N LEU A 7 21.28 -29.00 -24.69
CA LEU A 7 21.13 -28.46 -23.35
C LEU A 7 22.38 -27.62 -22.97
N PRO A 8 22.27 -26.70 -21.99
CA PRO A 8 23.30 -25.70 -21.66
C PRO A 8 24.45 -26.27 -20.79
N PRO A 9 25.62 -25.58 -20.73
CA PRO A 9 26.76 -26.03 -19.97
C PRO A 9 26.65 -25.70 -18.47
N ARG A 10 27.12 -26.65 -17.66
CA ARG A 10 27.34 -26.56 -16.22
C ARG A 10 28.59 -25.72 -15.91
N CYS A 11 28.51 -24.85 -14.90
CA CYS A 11 29.66 -24.20 -14.28
C CYS A 11 30.52 -25.23 -13.53
N THR A 12 31.80 -25.33 -13.89
CA THR A 12 32.82 -26.05 -13.12
C THR A 12 33.66 -25.06 -12.31
N ARG A 13 33.69 -25.26 -10.98
CA ARG A 13 34.69 -24.67 -10.08
C ARG A 13 36.04 -25.36 -10.32
N SER A 14 37.07 -24.59 -10.64
CA SER A 14 38.47 -25.02 -10.55
C SER A 14 39.22 -24.05 -9.64
N GLY A 15 39.70 -24.57 -8.52
CA GLY A 15 40.71 -23.90 -7.71
C GLY A 15 42.10 -24.25 -8.23
N VAL A 16 43.00 -23.27 -8.22
CA VAL A 16 44.46 -23.46 -8.24
C VAL A 16 45.09 -22.39 -7.35
N ALA A 17 46.07 -22.83 -6.56
CA ALA A 17 46.79 -22.06 -5.56
C ALA A 17 48.15 -21.55 -6.05
N LEU A 18 48.63 -20.50 -5.36
CA LEU A 18 50.01 -20.03 -5.14
C LEU A 18 50.82 -19.36 -6.28
N GLY A 19 51.31 -18.16 -5.97
CA GLY A 19 52.49 -17.54 -6.59
C GLY A 19 52.72 -16.10 -6.10
N ALA A 20 53.62 -15.92 -5.13
CA ALA A 20 54.02 -14.60 -4.61
C ALA A 20 55.14 -13.97 -5.46
N ALA A 21 55.07 -12.67 -5.72
CA ALA A 21 56.24 -11.82 -6.01
C ALA A 21 55.95 -10.33 -5.72
N LEU A 22 56.95 -9.70 -5.10
CA LEU A 22 57.04 -8.38 -4.49
C LEU A 22 57.35 -7.29 -5.55
N SER A 23 56.73 -6.10 -5.50
CA SER A 23 57.41 -4.77 -5.53
C SER A 23 56.51 -3.57 -5.86
N ALA A 24 56.84 -2.47 -5.17
CA ALA A 24 56.69 -1.05 -5.54
C ALA A 24 55.35 -0.31 -5.25
N LEU A 25 55.45 0.51 -4.20
CA LEU A 25 54.62 1.63 -3.78
C LEU A 25 54.12 2.54 -4.91
N LEU A 26 52.79 2.64 -5.04
CA LEU A 26 52.08 3.87 -5.39
C LEU A 26 50.88 3.97 -4.45
N THR A 27 50.95 4.91 -3.50
CA THR A 27 49.84 5.29 -2.63
C THR A 27 48.78 6.01 -3.47
N GLY A 28 47.82 5.24 -3.99
CA GLY A 28 46.49 5.72 -4.35
C GLY A 28 45.51 5.05 -3.40
N CYS A 29 44.82 5.83 -2.56
CA CYS A 29 43.64 5.34 -1.86
C CYS A 29 42.56 5.09 -2.91
N ALA A 30 42.49 3.87 -3.45
CA ALA A 30 41.28 3.36 -4.03
C ALA A 30 40.33 3.11 -2.85
N ILE A 31 39.35 4.00 -2.72
CA ILE A 31 38.20 3.77 -1.85
C ILE A 31 37.33 2.79 -2.65
N ASP A 32 37.59 1.49 -2.51
CA ASP A 32 36.58 0.46 -2.80
C ASP A 32 35.48 0.65 -1.76
N GLY A 33 34.62 1.63 -2.03
CA GLY A 33 33.39 1.82 -1.30
C GLY A 33 32.41 0.78 -1.80
N ASP A 34 32.47 -0.41 -1.20
CA ASP A 34 31.28 -1.24 -1.07
C ASP A 34 30.19 -0.33 -0.49
N LEU A 35 29.24 0.04 -1.34
CA LEU A 35 28.04 0.75 -0.93
C LEU A 35 27.43 -0.07 0.22
N PRO A 36 27.23 0.52 1.41
CA PRO A 36 26.58 -0.20 2.48
C PRO A 36 25.22 -0.68 1.97
N PRO A 37 24.82 -1.93 2.23
CA PRO A 37 23.51 -2.41 1.82
C PRO A 37 22.46 -1.46 2.40
N VAL A 38 21.72 -0.80 1.51
CA VAL A 38 20.48 -0.10 1.85
C VAL A 38 19.60 -1.14 2.53
N GLY A 39 19.16 -0.83 3.76
CA GLY A 39 18.54 -1.78 4.70
C GLY A 39 17.56 -2.76 4.06
N THR A 40 17.70 -4.02 4.44
CA THR A 40 17.05 -5.21 3.87
C THR A 40 15.59 -5.43 4.28
N ASP A 41 14.88 -4.43 4.80
CA ASP A 41 13.48 -4.60 5.19
C ASP A 41 12.55 -3.87 4.21
N ALA A 42 12.61 -4.27 2.94
CA ALA A 42 11.74 -3.77 1.88
C ALA A 42 10.35 -4.42 1.96
N ARG A 43 9.65 -4.26 3.08
CA ARG A 43 8.21 -4.54 3.13
C ARG A 43 7.47 -3.38 2.49
N GLU A 44 6.51 -3.67 1.64
CA GLU A 44 5.61 -2.63 1.11
C GLU A 44 4.63 -2.24 2.23
N GLN A 45 5.04 -1.29 3.07
CA GLN A 45 4.28 -0.84 4.24
C GLN A 45 3.09 0.06 3.86
N ILE A 46 3.09 0.60 2.64
CA ILE A 46 2.04 1.48 2.12
C ILE A 46 1.29 0.72 1.05
N MET A 47 -0.03 0.61 1.21
CA MET A 47 -0.88 -0.08 0.26
C MET A 47 -1.75 0.90 -0.53
N LEU A 48 -2.36 0.39 -1.60
CA LEU A 48 -3.36 1.09 -2.37
C LEU A 48 -4.74 0.55 -2.04
N ASN A 49 -5.67 1.44 -1.72
CA ASN A 49 -7.07 1.05 -1.50
C ASN A 49 -7.87 1.07 -2.81
N GLN A 50 -7.50 0.24 -3.78
CA GLN A 50 -8.08 0.26 -5.12
C GLN A 50 -8.85 -1.02 -5.49
N ILE A 51 -8.98 -1.98 -4.56
CA ILE A 51 -9.75 -3.19 -4.86
C ILE A 51 -11.24 -2.87 -4.83
N MET A 52 -11.93 -3.11 -5.94
CA MET A 52 -13.37 -2.87 -6.04
C MET A 52 -14.16 -3.99 -5.37
N LEU A 53 -15.44 -3.73 -5.10
CA LEU A 53 -16.32 -4.70 -4.44
C LEU A 53 -16.46 -6.00 -5.24
N ASN A 54 -16.58 -5.92 -6.57
CA ASN A 54 -16.62 -7.09 -7.43
C ASN A 54 -15.32 -7.89 -7.37
N GLN A 55 -14.17 -7.21 -7.30
CA GLN A 55 -12.87 -7.85 -7.20
C GLN A 55 -12.69 -8.58 -5.86
N ILE A 56 -13.17 -8.03 -4.74
CA ILE A 56 -13.02 -8.71 -3.44
C ILE A 56 -14.10 -9.75 -3.16
N MET A 57 -15.35 -9.52 -3.57
CA MET A 57 -16.50 -10.35 -3.17
C MET A 57 -17.17 -11.11 -4.31
N LEU A 58 -17.09 -10.64 -5.55
CA LEU A 58 -17.82 -11.16 -6.71
C LEU A 58 -16.86 -11.67 -7.79
N ASN A 59 -15.90 -12.50 -7.39
CA ASN A 59 -14.96 -13.13 -8.29
C ASN A 59 -15.06 -14.67 -8.27
N GLY A 60 -14.49 -15.33 -9.27
CA GLY A 60 -14.52 -16.78 -9.42
C GLY A 60 -13.99 -17.58 -8.22
N LEU A 61 -13.06 -17.05 -7.42
CA LEU A 61 -12.53 -17.72 -6.22
C LEU A 61 -13.41 -17.56 -4.99
N MET A 62 -14.17 -16.46 -4.90
CA MET A 62 -15.07 -16.12 -3.79
C MET A 62 -16.53 -16.46 -4.09
N ALA A 63 -16.76 -17.26 -5.14
CA ALA A 63 -18.07 -17.51 -5.68
C ALA A 63 -18.89 -18.57 -4.94
N MET A 64 -18.25 -19.58 -4.37
CA MET A 64 -18.94 -20.74 -3.77
C MET A 64 -18.24 -21.20 -2.49
N PRO A 65 -18.98 -21.68 -1.48
CA PRO A 65 -18.39 -22.16 -0.22
C PRO A 65 -17.25 -23.17 -0.42
N ASP A 66 -17.47 -24.20 -1.24
CA ASP A 66 -16.44 -25.23 -1.52
C ASP A 66 -15.17 -24.64 -2.19
N THR A 67 -15.32 -23.57 -2.98
CA THR A 67 -14.18 -22.88 -3.61
C THR A 67 -13.40 -22.06 -2.58
N ILE A 68 -14.12 -21.38 -1.68
CA ILE A 68 -13.51 -20.62 -0.58
C ILE A 68 -12.76 -21.57 0.36
N ASP A 69 -13.38 -22.69 0.72
CA ASP A 69 -12.76 -23.74 1.53
C ASP A 69 -11.50 -24.30 0.85
N ALA A 70 -11.54 -24.50 -0.47
CA ALA A 70 -10.38 -24.94 -1.24
C ALA A 70 -9.23 -23.92 -1.21
N VAL A 71 -9.53 -22.61 -1.31
CA VAL A 71 -8.53 -21.52 -1.24
C VAL A 71 -7.82 -21.52 0.12
N VAL A 72 -8.53 -21.68 1.23
CA VAL A 72 -7.90 -21.65 2.57
C VAL A 72 -7.27 -22.97 3.00
N SER A 73 -7.71 -24.10 2.42
CA SER A 73 -7.20 -25.43 2.79
C SER A 73 -5.91 -25.82 2.06
N HIS A 74 -5.45 -25.00 1.12
CA HIS A 74 -4.26 -25.25 0.30
C HIS A 74 -3.30 -24.06 0.35
N PRO A 75 -2.00 -24.30 0.08
CA PRO A 75 -1.03 -23.22 0.05
C PRO A 75 -1.22 -22.28 -1.14
N LEU A 76 -0.84 -21.01 -0.96
CA LEU A 76 -0.65 -20.04 -2.03
C LEU A 76 0.63 -20.38 -2.82
N ALA A 77 0.53 -21.37 -3.71
CA ALA A 77 1.63 -21.89 -4.51
C ALA A 77 1.14 -22.27 -5.92
N ALA A 78 2.06 -22.27 -6.89
CA ALA A 78 1.75 -22.60 -8.29
C ALA A 78 1.00 -23.94 -8.43
N SER A 79 1.44 -24.97 -7.72
CA SER A 79 0.82 -26.31 -7.75
C SER A 79 -0.64 -26.34 -7.30
N THR A 80 -1.09 -25.39 -6.48
CA THR A 80 -2.49 -25.29 -6.04
C THR A 80 -3.39 -24.77 -7.16
N TYR A 81 -2.87 -23.86 -7.97
CA TYR A 81 -3.61 -23.15 -9.02
C TYR A 81 -3.33 -23.70 -10.42
N GLU A 82 -2.53 -24.76 -10.55
CA GLU A 82 -2.46 -25.55 -11.78
C GLU A 82 -3.86 -26.04 -12.17
N ALA A 83 -4.18 -25.98 -13.46
CA ALA A 83 -5.48 -26.35 -14.00
C ALA A 83 -5.85 -27.80 -13.61
N GLY A 84 -6.97 -27.96 -12.87
CA GLY A 84 -7.45 -29.24 -12.39
C GLY A 84 -6.71 -29.83 -11.18
N ALA A 85 -5.70 -29.15 -10.61
CA ALA A 85 -4.94 -29.66 -9.48
C ALA A 85 -5.77 -29.69 -8.18
N VAL A 86 -6.48 -28.59 -7.89
CA VAL A 86 -7.40 -28.47 -6.76
C VAL A 86 -8.76 -28.02 -7.28
N GLY A 87 -9.59 -29.00 -7.67
CA GLY A 87 -10.89 -28.75 -8.28
C GLY A 87 -10.78 -27.77 -9.45
N ASP A 88 -11.58 -26.70 -9.41
CA ASP A 88 -11.61 -25.68 -10.47
C ASP A 88 -10.80 -24.42 -10.16
N LEU A 89 -9.97 -24.39 -9.09
CA LEU A 89 -9.27 -23.17 -8.67
C LEU A 89 -8.43 -22.55 -9.79
N GLY A 90 -7.65 -23.37 -10.50
CA GLY A 90 -6.84 -22.89 -11.62
C GLY A 90 -7.66 -22.34 -12.79
N TYR A 91 -8.81 -22.94 -13.09
CA TYR A 91 -9.70 -22.45 -14.17
C TYR A 91 -10.39 -21.14 -13.79
N ARG A 92 -10.71 -20.95 -12.52
CA ARG A 92 -11.38 -19.73 -12.01
C ARG A 92 -10.49 -18.50 -12.09
N LEU A 93 -9.18 -18.66 -12.17
CA LEU A 93 -8.25 -17.56 -12.38
C LEU A 93 -8.29 -17.00 -13.81
N HIS A 94 -9.04 -17.61 -14.74
CA HIS A 94 -9.36 -16.95 -16.01
C HIS A 94 -10.22 -15.68 -15.83
N ASP A 95 -10.96 -15.59 -14.72
CA ASP A 95 -11.65 -14.37 -14.31
C ASP A 95 -10.64 -13.28 -13.87
N PRO A 96 -10.58 -12.11 -14.55
CA PRO A 96 -9.68 -11.02 -14.16
C PRO A 96 -9.92 -10.50 -12.75
N ASP A 97 -11.16 -10.52 -12.26
CA ASP A 97 -11.48 -10.10 -10.88
C ASP A 97 -10.92 -11.10 -9.87
N ALA A 98 -10.88 -12.40 -10.22
CA ALA A 98 -10.26 -13.44 -9.39
C ALA A 98 -8.74 -13.31 -9.35
N ARG A 99 -8.10 -12.90 -10.45
CA ARG A 99 -6.66 -12.59 -10.45
C ARG A 99 -6.36 -11.35 -9.62
N MET A 100 -7.19 -10.31 -9.69
CA MET A 100 -7.03 -9.14 -8.85
C MET A 100 -7.19 -9.50 -7.36
N PHE A 101 -8.20 -10.29 -7.02
CA PHE A 101 -8.37 -10.84 -5.68
C PHE A 101 -7.12 -11.58 -5.21
N LEU A 102 -6.63 -12.55 -5.98
CA LEU A 102 -5.48 -13.37 -5.61
C LEU A 102 -4.18 -12.53 -5.50
N THR A 103 -4.05 -11.48 -6.33
CA THR A 103 -2.98 -10.49 -6.22
C THR A 103 -2.99 -9.79 -4.86
N TYR A 104 -4.16 -9.35 -4.39
CA TYR A 104 -4.26 -8.72 -3.07
C TYR A 104 -4.14 -9.73 -1.92
N VAL A 105 -4.64 -10.96 -2.07
CA VAL A 105 -4.41 -12.04 -1.10
C VAL A 105 -2.91 -12.28 -0.94
N ALA A 106 -2.18 -12.44 -2.04
CA ALA A 106 -0.73 -12.61 -2.01
C ALA A 106 -0.03 -11.41 -1.37
N ARG A 107 -0.37 -10.17 -1.77
CA ARG A 107 0.22 -8.94 -1.20
C ARG A 107 -0.02 -8.80 0.29
N CYS A 108 -1.22 -9.13 0.78
CA CYS A 108 -1.53 -9.11 2.21
C CYS A 108 -0.83 -10.26 2.97
N ALA A 109 -0.93 -11.50 2.47
CA ALA A 109 -0.48 -12.69 3.18
C ALA A 109 1.04 -12.89 3.11
N LEU A 110 1.61 -12.86 1.91
CA LEU A 110 2.97 -13.30 1.64
C LEU A 110 4.00 -12.18 1.86
N SER A 111 5.23 -12.57 2.21
CA SER A 111 6.37 -11.67 2.35
C SER A 111 6.92 -11.23 0.99
N PRO A 112 7.64 -10.10 0.88
CA PRO A 112 8.17 -9.58 -0.39
C PRO A 112 9.03 -10.56 -1.22
N ASP A 113 9.70 -11.50 -0.54
CA ASP A 113 10.54 -12.56 -1.13
C ASP A 113 9.75 -13.79 -1.58
N GLN A 114 8.48 -13.89 -1.22
CA GLN A 114 7.58 -14.97 -1.62
C GLN A 114 6.76 -14.55 -2.84
N ALA A 115 6.72 -15.41 -3.85
CA ALA A 115 5.89 -15.24 -5.03
C ALA A 115 5.59 -16.62 -5.65
N PHE A 116 4.52 -16.70 -6.41
CA PHE A 116 4.22 -17.86 -7.26
C PHE A 116 3.65 -17.41 -8.59
N ALA A 117 3.88 -18.22 -9.62
CA ALA A 117 3.39 -17.98 -10.96
C ALA A 117 2.19 -18.88 -11.27
N TRP A 118 1.38 -18.43 -12.22
CA TRP A 118 0.27 -19.18 -12.80
C TRP A 118 0.16 -18.83 -14.28
N THR A 119 -0.07 -19.84 -15.11
CA THR A 119 -0.30 -19.68 -16.55
C THR A 119 -1.77 -19.96 -16.82
N ASP A 120 -2.42 -19.05 -17.53
CA ASP A 120 -3.82 -19.18 -17.91
C ASP A 120 -4.01 -20.34 -18.91
N PRO A 121 -4.83 -21.37 -18.57
CA PRO A 121 -5.00 -22.53 -19.44
C PRO A 121 -5.82 -22.26 -20.70
N TYR A 122 -6.42 -21.07 -20.87
CA TYR A 122 -7.25 -20.72 -22.02
C TYR A 122 -6.52 -19.85 -23.06
N ASP A 123 -5.59 -18.99 -22.64
CA ASP A 123 -4.87 -18.07 -23.53
C ASP A 123 -3.33 -18.11 -23.39
N ASP A 124 -2.80 -18.99 -22.55
CA ASP A 124 -1.37 -19.18 -22.27
C ASP A 124 -0.67 -17.91 -21.71
N ALA A 125 -1.43 -16.95 -21.15
CA ALA A 125 -0.84 -15.78 -20.51
C ALA A 125 -0.25 -16.11 -19.12
N ASP A 126 0.96 -15.62 -18.85
CA ASP A 126 1.64 -15.80 -17.57
C ASP A 126 1.33 -14.65 -16.60
N TYR A 127 1.06 -15.01 -15.35
CA TYR A 127 0.83 -14.09 -14.25
C TYR A 127 1.73 -14.46 -13.06
N GLU A 128 2.21 -13.43 -12.34
CA GLU A 128 2.95 -13.60 -11.09
C GLU A 128 2.17 -12.95 -9.95
N PHE A 129 2.00 -13.68 -8.84
CA PHE A 129 1.42 -13.19 -7.60
C PHE A 129 2.52 -13.07 -6.55
N ARG A 130 2.87 -11.84 -6.18
CA ARG A 130 3.96 -11.51 -5.27
C ARG A 130 3.47 -10.99 -3.92
N GLY A 131 4.15 -11.40 -2.86
CA GLY A 131 3.92 -10.90 -1.50
C GLY A 131 4.38 -9.46 -1.28
N ALA A 132 3.91 -8.86 -0.19
CA ALA A 132 4.19 -7.46 0.11
C ALA A 132 4.24 -7.17 1.63
N LEU A 133 3.13 -7.32 2.34
CA LEU A 133 3.05 -7.04 3.78
C LEU A 133 3.56 -8.19 4.65
N GLY A 134 3.37 -9.44 4.22
CA GLY A 134 3.77 -10.62 5.00
C GLY A 134 2.96 -10.82 6.28
N LEU A 135 1.63 -10.63 6.24
CA LEU A 135 0.76 -10.80 7.41
C LEU A 135 0.52 -12.28 7.76
N CYS A 136 0.71 -13.19 6.80
CA CYS A 136 0.52 -14.62 6.92
C CYS A 136 1.44 -15.39 5.94
N PRO A 137 2.78 -15.32 6.13
CA PRO A 137 3.73 -15.94 5.20
C PRO A 137 3.67 -17.47 5.20
N GLU A 138 3.10 -18.09 6.23
CA GLU A 138 2.93 -19.54 6.33
C GLU A 138 1.98 -20.11 5.27
N TRP A 139 1.04 -19.29 4.77
CA TRP A 139 0.08 -19.70 3.73
C TRP A 139 0.77 -20.06 2.41
N HIS A 140 2.01 -19.62 2.18
CA HIS A 140 2.80 -20.07 1.02
C HIS A 140 3.09 -21.58 1.02
N THR A 141 3.10 -22.21 2.21
CA THR A 141 3.57 -23.60 2.36
C THR A 141 2.54 -24.53 3.00
N GLY A 142 1.46 -23.98 3.56
CA GLY A 142 0.39 -24.75 4.17
C GLY A 142 -0.95 -24.02 4.13
N PRO A 143 -2.01 -24.63 4.67
CA PRO A 143 -3.33 -24.02 4.76
C PRO A 143 -3.32 -22.77 5.65
N ALA A 144 -4.24 -21.84 5.38
CA ALA A 144 -4.44 -20.66 6.19
C ALA A 144 -5.10 -21.01 7.53
N SER A 145 -4.45 -20.68 8.64
CA SER A 145 -5.07 -20.71 9.96
C SER A 145 -6.24 -19.71 10.05
N THR A 146 -7.16 -19.89 11.01
CA THR A 146 -8.23 -18.90 11.24
C THR A 146 -7.69 -17.50 11.54
N ALA A 147 -6.57 -17.40 12.27
CA ALA A 147 -5.95 -16.10 12.55
C ALA A 147 -5.38 -15.44 11.27
N CYS A 148 -4.76 -16.23 10.40
CA CYS A 148 -4.33 -15.82 9.07
C CYS A 148 -5.51 -15.32 8.21
N GLN A 149 -6.60 -16.09 8.17
CA GLN A 149 -7.82 -15.71 7.45
C GLN A 149 -8.36 -14.36 7.94
N HIS A 150 -8.41 -14.14 9.26
CA HIS A 150 -8.90 -12.88 9.83
C HIS A 150 -8.05 -11.67 9.46
N ILE A 151 -6.72 -11.75 9.63
CA ILE A 151 -5.83 -10.61 9.34
C ILE A 151 -5.77 -10.31 7.83
N VAL A 152 -5.77 -11.34 6.98
CA VAL A 152 -5.82 -11.16 5.53
C VAL A 152 -7.15 -10.58 5.10
N SER A 153 -8.28 -11.07 5.63
CA SER A 153 -9.61 -10.48 5.37
C SER A 153 -9.67 -8.99 5.73
N SER A 154 -9.07 -8.64 6.87
CA SER A 154 -8.98 -7.26 7.35
C SER A 154 -8.17 -6.37 6.41
N CYS A 155 -7.03 -6.86 5.91
CA CYS A 155 -6.18 -6.18 4.93
C CYS A 155 -6.88 -5.99 3.57
N LEU A 156 -7.59 -7.02 3.08
CA LEU A 156 -8.38 -6.95 1.85
C LEU A 156 -9.48 -5.90 1.97
N LEU A 157 -10.23 -5.92 3.07
CA LEU A 157 -11.31 -4.97 3.32
C LEU A 157 -10.78 -3.54 3.54
N ALA A 158 -9.63 -3.38 4.20
CA ALA A 158 -8.95 -2.11 4.32
C ALA A 158 -8.49 -1.58 2.95
N SER A 159 -8.25 -2.45 1.97
CA SER A 159 -7.92 -2.05 0.60
C SER A 159 -9.17 -1.77 -0.25
N ASN A 160 -10.38 -2.13 0.20
CA ASN A 160 -11.59 -1.98 -0.59
C ASN A 160 -11.96 -0.51 -0.85
N ASN A 161 -12.37 -0.23 -2.08
CA ASN A 161 -12.86 1.07 -2.50
C ASN A 161 -13.87 0.94 -3.64
N ALA A 162 -15.13 1.19 -3.30
CA ALA A 162 -16.25 1.13 -4.24
C ALA A 162 -16.14 2.12 -5.41
N HIS A 163 -15.30 3.16 -5.30
CA HIS A 163 -15.13 4.18 -6.33
C HIS A 163 -13.96 3.90 -7.29
N GLY A 164 -13.20 2.82 -7.06
CA GLY A 164 -12.04 2.49 -7.90
C GLY A 164 -10.87 3.48 -7.79
N LEU A 165 -10.91 4.42 -6.83
CA LEU A 165 -9.84 5.39 -6.64
C LEU A 165 -8.60 4.69 -6.09
N SER A 166 -7.44 4.99 -6.66
CA SER A 166 -6.15 4.51 -6.22
C SER A 166 -5.53 5.48 -5.20
N VAL A 167 -5.77 5.23 -3.91
CA VAL A 167 -5.26 6.07 -2.81
C VAL A 167 -4.28 5.27 -1.96
N MET A 168 -3.12 5.87 -1.69
CA MET A 168 -2.17 5.31 -0.73
C MET A 168 -2.71 5.41 0.68
N TYR A 169 -2.58 4.33 1.43
CA TYR A 169 -2.89 4.30 2.85
C TYR A 169 -1.82 3.49 3.61
N SER A 170 -1.70 3.79 4.89
CA SER A 170 -0.84 3.09 5.85
C SER A 170 -1.71 2.07 6.60
N PRO A 171 -1.65 0.76 6.27
CA PRO A 171 -2.23 -0.31 7.09
C PRO A 171 -1.49 -0.43 8.41
N ARG A 172 -2.23 -0.50 9.52
CA ARG A 172 -1.67 -0.66 10.88
C ARG A 172 -2.46 -1.69 11.65
N ALA A 173 -1.75 -2.63 12.26
CA ALA A 173 -2.35 -3.77 12.95
C ALA A 173 -1.33 -4.50 13.82
N GLU A 174 -1.81 -5.21 14.83
CA GLU A 174 -1.09 -6.28 15.50
C GLU A 174 -1.18 -7.59 14.71
N LEU A 175 -0.10 -8.37 14.75
CA LEU A 175 0.02 -9.61 13.99
C LEU A 175 -0.30 -10.83 14.86
N PRO A 176 -0.95 -11.87 14.28
CA PRO A 176 -1.15 -13.15 14.96
C PRO A 176 0.12 -13.82 15.48
N SER A 177 1.24 -13.62 14.78
CA SER A 177 2.57 -14.13 15.14
C SER A 177 3.25 -13.33 16.25
N GLY A 178 2.66 -12.23 16.70
CA GLY A 178 3.22 -11.27 17.64
C GLY A 178 3.91 -10.08 16.96
N GLY A 179 3.95 -8.93 17.65
CA GLY A 179 4.36 -7.66 17.07
C GLY A 179 3.24 -7.03 16.24
N GLY A 180 3.56 -5.96 15.50
CA GLY A 180 2.63 -5.30 14.59
C GLY A 180 3.28 -4.91 13.27
N ILE A 181 2.51 -4.29 12.37
CA ILE A 181 3.02 -3.77 11.10
C ILE A 181 3.96 -2.58 11.40
N PRO A 182 5.28 -2.70 11.13
CA PRO A 182 6.21 -1.63 11.45
C PRO A 182 6.02 -0.44 10.51
N LEU A 183 6.15 0.78 11.05
CA LEU A 183 6.09 2.01 10.27
C LEU A 183 7.44 2.33 9.61
N GLY A 184 7.40 2.75 8.36
CA GLY A 184 8.56 3.07 7.56
C GLY A 184 9.24 4.40 7.91
N PRO A 185 10.58 4.48 7.79
CA PRO A 185 11.31 5.74 7.96
C PRO A 185 11.11 6.71 6.78
N ARG A 186 10.58 6.23 5.65
CA ARG A 186 10.31 7.01 4.43
C ARG A 186 9.16 6.40 3.65
N VAL A 187 8.44 7.22 2.89
CA VAL A 187 7.31 6.79 2.03
C VAL A 187 7.70 6.98 0.56
N PRO A 188 7.57 5.95 -0.30
CA PRO A 188 7.85 6.08 -1.72
C PRO A 188 6.81 6.96 -2.41
N ALA A 189 7.22 7.61 -3.50
CA ALA A 189 6.29 8.33 -4.37
C ALA A 189 5.39 7.34 -5.11
N LYS A 190 4.09 7.64 -5.18
CA LYS A 190 3.12 6.78 -5.90
C LYS A 190 3.35 6.87 -7.41
N PRO A 191 3.50 5.73 -8.12
CA PRO A 191 3.76 5.73 -9.55
C PRO A 191 2.49 5.78 -10.42
N THR A 192 1.32 5.84 -9.81
CA THR A 192 0.03 5.91 -10.51
C THR A 192 -0.79 7.12 -10.10
N THR A 193 -1.58 7.63 -11.02
CA THR A 193 -2.56 8.71 -10.78
C THR A 193 -3.65 8.26 -9.81
N ARG A 194 -4.49 9.20 -9.37
CA ARG A 194 -5.64 8.89 -8.50
C ARG A 194 -6.61 7.88 -9.13
N ASP A 195 -6.71 7.83 -10.44
CA ASP A 195 -7.61 6.92 -11.16
C ASP A 195 -6.96 5.56 -11.46
N GLY A 196 -5.72 5.34 -11.00
CA GLY A 196 -4.98 4.08 -11.18
C GLY A 196 -4.09 4.04 -12.42
N GLU A 197 -4.16 5.06 -13.29
CA GLU A 197 -3.33 5.10 -14.51
C GLU A 197 -1.83 5.26 -14.19
N PRO A 198 -0.94 4.55 -14.89
CA PRO A 198 0.50 4.75 -14.77
C PRO A 198 0.93 6.19 -15.08
N ILE A 199 1.85 6.72 -14.29
CA ILE A 199 2.47 8.02 -14.56
C ILE A 199 3.69 7.79 -15.45
N ALA A 200 3.62 8.29 -16.68
CA ALA A 200 4.64 8.12 -17.71
C ALA A 200 6.07 8.34 -17.20
N SER A 201 6.29 9.31 -16.32
CA SER A 201 7.60 9.57 -15.70
C SER A 201 8.29 8.31 -15.14
N PHE A 202 7.54 7.38 -14.55
CA PHE A 202 8.08 6.13 -14.01
C PHE A 202 8.23 5.01 -15.04
N GLU A 203 7.71 5.18 -16.25
CA GLU A 203 7.86 4.23 -17.34
C GLU A 203 9.26 4.29 -17.94
N PRO A 204 9.78 3.17 -18.49
CA PRO A 204 11.03 3.19 -19.24
C PRO A 204 10.97 4.13 -20.45
N CYS A 205 12.08 4.78 -20.78
CA CYS A 205 12.15 5.56 -22.01
C CYS A 205 12.21 4.66 -23.25
N GLY A 206 11.57 5.11 -24.34
CA GLY A 206 11.66 4.44 -25.64
C GLY A 206 13.01 4.64 -26.36
N GLY A 207 13.87 5.51 -25.83
CA GLY A 207 15.22 5.78 -26.30
C GLY A 207 15.94 6.75 -25.36
N ALA A 208 17.14 7.19 -25.74
CA ALA A 208 17.93 8.12 -24.95
C ALA A 208 17.27 9.51 -24.89
N GLU A 209 16.66 9.82 -23.75
CA GLU A 209 16.13 11.14 -23.41
C GLU A 209 16.98 11.81 -22.32
N VAL A 210 17.06 13.15 -22.37
CA VAL A 210 17.96 13.95 -21.53
C VAL A 210 17.22 15.07 -20.81
N GLY A 211 17.58 15.29 -19.55
CA GLY A 211 17.18 16.44 -18.74
C GLY A 211 15.91 16.21 -17.91
N ALA A 212 15.59 17.20 -17.06
CA ALA A 212 14.49 17.09 -16.09
C ALA A 212 13.08 17.19 -16.71
N ALA A 213 12.96 17.59 -17.98
CA ALA A 213 11.67 17.74 -18.65
C ALA A 213 11.12 16.44 -19.26
N ARG A 214 11.88 15.33 -19.24
CA ARG A 214 11.45 14.04 -19.79
C ARG A 214 10.37 13.38 -18.94
N ASP A 215 9.49 12.61 -19.55
CA ASP A 215 8.38 11.90 -18.88
C ASP A 215 8.54 10.38 -18.97
N CYS A 216 9.77 9.90 -18.80
CA CYS A 216 10.12 8.48 -18.73
C CYS A 216 11.48 8.36 -18.02
N GLY A 217 11.83 7.21 -17.46
CA GLY A 217 13.16 6.93 -16.91
C GLY A 217 13.42 7.54 -15.52
N TRP A 218 12.38 7.90 -14.77
CA TRP A 218 12.51 8.31 -13.37
C TRP A 218 12.50 7.09 -12.45
N ARG A 219 13.27 7.16 -11.36
CA ARG A 219 13.50 6.04 -10.44
C ARG A 219 12.48 6.01 -9.32
N ALA A 220 11.48 5.14 -9.41
CA ALA A 220 10.51 4.93 -8.34
C ALA A 220 11.17 4.54 -7.01
N ASP A 221 12.24 3.73 -7.06
CA ASP A 221 13.01 3.26 -5.91
C ASP A 221 13.90 4.33 -5.24
N ALA A 222 14.03 5.51 -5.85
CA ALA A 222 14.75 6.65 -5.31
C ALA A 222 13.85 7.89 -5.10
N SER A 223 12.53 7.75 -5.33
CA SER A 223 11.57 8.84 -5.25
C SER A 223 10.74 8.76 -3.97
N TRP A 224 10.69 9.84 -3.20
CA TRP A 224 10.17 9.83 -1.82
C TRP A 224 9.22 10.98 -1.54
N ILE A 225 8.42 10.85 -0.47
CA ILE A 225 7.49 11.87 -0.01
C ILE A 225 8.11 12.77 1.06
N GLY A 226 7.80 14.06 0.98
CA GLY A 226 8.07 15.06 2.01
C GLY A 226 6.81 15.66 2.62
N ARG A 227 6.99 16.31 3.77
CA ARG A 227 5.94 17.08 4.45
C ARG A 227 6.42 18.48 4.76
N CYS A 228 5.56 19.47 4.55
CA CYS A 228 5.85 20.87 4.79
C CYS A 228 4.61 21.59 5.34
N THR A 229 4.81 22.81 5.84
CA THR A 229 3.70 23.67 6.25
C THR A 229 3.09 24.31 4.99
N PRO A 230 1.78 24.16 4.72
CA PRO A 230 1.15 24.74 3.53
C PRO A 230 1.48 26.23 3.34
N GLY A 231 1.87 26.60 2.12
CA GLY A 231 2.28 27.96 1.77
C GLY A 231 3.70 28.35 2.19
N ALA A 232 4.44 27.52 2.93
CA ALA A 232 5.84 27.80 3.26
C ALA A 232 6.75 27.59 2.05
N ALA A 233 7.84 28.36 1.98
CA ALA A 233 8.90 28.15 1.01
C ALA A 233 9.72 26.90 1.38
N VAL A 234 10.00 26.06 0.38
CA VAL A 234 10.77 24.82 0.53
C VAL A 234 11.84 24.78 -0.55
N VAL A 235 13.03 24.31 -0.19
CA VAL A 235 14.10 23.99 -1.14
C VAL A 235 14.42 22.52 -1.02
N VAL A 236 14.47 21.81 -2.15
CA VAL A 236 14.98 20.44 -2.24
C VAL A 236 16.25 20.46 -3.07
N GLY A 237 17.26 19.69 -2.69
CA GLY A 237 18.48 19.55 -3.49
C GLY A 237 19.09 18.16 -3.37
N ALA A 238 19.86 17.80 -4.39
CA ALA A 238 20.67 16.58 -4.44
C ALA A 238 22.12 16.94 -4.81
N GLY A 239 22.78 17.70 -3.93
CA GLY A 239 24.19 18.07 -4.06
C GLY A 239 24.47 19.49 -4.54
N ALA A 240 23.44 20.31 -4.79
CA ALA A 240 23.60 21.73 -5.16
C ALA A 240 23.09 22.68 -4.06
N PRO A 241 23.65 23.92 -3.98
CA PRO A 241 23.10 24.98 -3.13
C PRO A 241 21.69 25.40 -3.57
N PRO A 242 20.92 26.08 -2.70
CA PRO A 242 19.64 26.67 -3.07
C PRO A 242 19.75 27.60 -4.30
N PRO A 243 18.76 27.60 -5.22
CA PRO A 243 18.83 28.38 -6.46
C PRO A 243 19.02 29.89 -6.28
N ASP A 244 18.51 30.43 -5.17
CA ASP A 244 18.59 31.85 -4.80
C ASP A 244 19.79 32.19 -3.91
N ALA A 245 20.59 31.19 -3.51
CA ALA A 245 21.73 31.33 -2.61
C ALA A 245 22.92 30.44 -3.03
N CYS A 246 23.44 30.65 -4.24
CA CYS A 246 24.52 29.83 -4.81
C CYS A 246 25.86 29.81 -4.05
N ALA A 247 26.03 30.67 -3.04
CA ALA A 247 27.19 30.66 -2.14
C ALA A 247 26.94 29.86 -0.84
N ALA A 248 25.72 29.37 -0.61
CA ALA A 248 25.38 28.57 0.56
C ALA A 248 25.88 27.13 0.43
N ALA A 249 25.78 26.38 1.54
CA ALA A 249 26.11 24.96 1.53
C ALA A 249 25.15 24.18 0.62
N PRO A 250 25.63 23.12 -0.07
CA PRO A 250 24.78 22.21 -0.82
C PRO A 250 23.69 21.57 0.03
N VAL A 251 22.53 21.32 -0.58
CA VAL A 251 21.42 20.57 0.00
C VAL A 251 21.45 19.15 -0.56
N GLY A 252 21.46 18.15 0.32
CA GLY A 252 21.55 16.74 -0.05
C GLY A 252 22.90 16.36 -0.64
N ALA A 253 22.99 15.14 -1.16
CA ALA A 253 24.20 14.62 -1.80
C ALA A 253 23.83 13.76 -3.02
N ALA A 254 24.74 13.67 -3.98
CA ALA A 254 24.57 12.79 -5.13
C ALA A 254 25.91 12.44 -5.79
N ALA A 255 25.88 11.41 -6.63
CA ALA A 255 26.94 11.00 -7.53
C ALA A 255 26.34 10.71 -8.92
N GLY A 256 27.08 11.06 -9.98
CA GLY A 256 26.54 11.19 -11.33
C GLY A 256 25.89 12.55 -11.57
N GLU A 257 25.05 12.66 -12.59
CA GLU A 257 24.26 13.86 -12.90
C GLU A 257 22.78 13.56 -12.68
N PRO A 258 22.22 13.73 -11.46
CA PRO A 258 20.80 13.56 -11.24
C PRO A 258 19.98 14.75 -11.73
N VAL A 259 18.71 14.48 -12.00
CA VAL A 259 17.65 15.48 -12.16
C VAL A 259 16.61 15.30 -11.07
N LEU A 260 15.94 16.39 -10.70
CA LEU A 260 14.86 16.39 -9.72
C LEU A 260 13.56 16.91 -10.33
N ARG A 261 12.44 16.32 -9.93
CA ARG A 261 11.11 16.87 -10.13
C ARG A 261 10.33 16.82 -8.83
N ILE A 262 9.61 17.89 -8.51
CA ILE A 262 8.81 18.02 -7.31
C ILE A 262 7.35 18.11 -7.70
N CYS A 263 6.54 17.25 -7.14
CA CYS A 263 5.11 17.11 -7.43
C CYS A 263 4.27 17.36 -6.17
N ALA A 264 3.08 17.92 -6.33
CA ALA A 264 2.13 18.11 -5.26
C ALA A 264 1.49 16.77 -4.84
N GLY A 265 1.29 16.59 -3.54
CA GLY A 265 0.65 15.39 -2.99
C GLY A 265 1.61 14.20 -2.86
N LEU A 266 1.07 12.99 -2.99
CA LEU A 266 1.83 11.75 -2.78
C LEU A 266 2.20 11.02 -4.08
N ALA A 267 1.66 11.44 -5.21
CA ALA A 267 1.99 10.85 -6.49
C ALA A 267 3.12 11.62 -7.17
N GLY A 268 3.85 10.92 -8.04
CA GLY A 268 4.66 11.62 -9.03
C GLY A 268 3.80 12.39 -10.02
N CYS A 269 4.47 13.04 -10.97
CA CYS A 269 3.81 13.88 -11.95
C CYS A 269 4.68 14.02 -13.20
N ASN A 270 4.02 14.25 -14.33
CA ASN A 270 4.68 14.53 -15.60
C ASN A 270 5.07 16.00 -15.70
N HIS A 271 6.01 16.30 -16.59
CA HIS A 271 6.46 17.63 -16.91
C HIS A 271 5.28 18.51 -17.34
N GLY A 272 5.24 19.75 -16.83
CA GLY A 272 4.19 20.71 -17.19
C GLY A 272 2.77 20.34 -16.71
N SER A 273 2.61 19.23 -15.97
CA SER A 273 1.32 18.89 -15.36
C SER A 273 0.97 19.88 -14.25
N ALA A 274 -0.32 20.00 -13.94
CA ALA A 274 -0.81 20.94 -12.92
C ALA A 274 -0.27 20.64 -11.50
N ASP A 275 0.15 19.39 -11.26
CA ASP A 275 0.72 18.95 -9.98
C ASP A 275 2.24 19.17 -9.91
N MET A 276 2.91 19.55 -11.01
CA MET A 276 4.34 19.84 -11.01
C MET A 276 4.62 21.18 -10.31
N LEU A 277 5.35 21.14 -9.21
CA LEU A 277 5.70 22.31 -8.40
C LEU A 277 7.02 22.95 -8.85
N ALA A 278 8.02 22.13 -9.17
CA ALA A 278 9.31 22.56 -9.69
C ALA A 278 10.07 21.37 -10.30
N GLU A 279 11.11 21.67 -11.07
CA GLU A 279 12.08 20.70 -11.59
C GLU A 279 13.46 21.34 -11.70
N ALA A 280 14.51 20.53 -11.72
CA ALA A 280 15.89 21.01 -11.87
C ALA A 280 16.80 19.99 -12.56
N ASP A 281 17.62 20.49 -13.49
CA ASP A 281 18.74 19.81 -14.15
C ASP A 281 19.97 20.72 -14.05
N GLY A 282 20.80 20.48 -13.03
CA GLY A 282 21.91 21.36 -12.68
C GLY A 282 21.46 22.70 -12.07
N THR A 283 22.20 23.20 -11.08
CA THR A 283 21.86 24.45 -10.38
C THR A 283 23.14 25.15 -9.94
N CYS A 284 23.14 26.48 -9.97
CA CYS A 284 24.31 27.30 -9.60
C CYS A 284 25.59 26.98 -10.39
N GLY A 285 25.46 26.57 -11.66
CA GLY A 285 26.58 26.19 -12.51
C GLY A 285 27.20 24.82 -12.17
N THR A 286 26.55 24.04 -11.31
CA THR A 286 26.94 22.66 -10.99
C THR A 286 26.14 21.66 -11.85
N GLY A 287 26.63 20.42 -11.98
CA GLY A 287 25.87 19.30 -12.54
C GLY A 287 24.83 18.71 -11.57
N PHE A 288 24.66 19.29 -10.39
CA PHE A 288 23.74 18.82 -9.36
C PHE A 288 22.48 19.71 -9.31
N PRO A 289 21.29 19.15 -9.05
CA PRO A 289 20.04 19.90 -9.05
C PRO A 289 19.67 20.40 -7.65
N SER A 290 19.09 21.59 -7.60
CA SER A 290 18.27 22.07 -6.48
C SER A 290 17.12 22.91 -7.02
N ALA A 291 15.96 22.81 -6.36
CA ALA A 291 14.74 23.50 -6.76
C ALA A 291 14.03 24.10 -5.54
N ALA A 292 13.51 25.31 -5.71
CA ALA A 292 12.70 26.00 -4.72
C ALA A 292 11.22 25.99 -5.17
N PHE A 293 10.30 25.79 -4.22
CA PHE A 293 8.86 25.79 -4.48
C PHE A 293 8.07 26.25 -3.25
N THR A 294 6.77 26.48 -3.45
CA THR A 294 5.83 26.77 -2.36
C THR A 294 5.10 25.49 -1.96
N CYS A 295 5.12 25.16 -0.67
CA CYS A 295 4.45 23.99 -0.14
C CYS A 295 2.96 23.96 -0.51
N PRO A 296 2.44 22.86 -1.10
CA PRO A 296 1.06 22.78 -1.54
C PRO A 296 0.07 22.78 -0.37
N ALA A 297 -1.21 23.03 -0.66
CA ALA A 297 -2.29 23.07 0.33
C ALA A 297 -2.45 21.75 1.12
N SER A 298 -2.11 20.61 0.50
CA SER A 298 -2.08 19.30 1.16
C SER A 298 -1.01 19.18 2.25
N GLY A 299 0.03 20.01 2.20
CA GLY A 299 1.21 19.91 3.06
C GLY A 299 2.13 18.73 2.72
N THR A 300 1.89 18.02 1.60
CA THR A 300 2.68 16.89 1.13
C THR A 300 3.14 17.08 -0.30
N PHE A 301 4.33 16.58 -0.62
CA PHE A 301 4.91 16.62 -1.96
C PHE A 301 5.74 15.35 -2.22
N ALA A 302 5.86 14.97 -3.48
CA ALA A 302 6.75 13.91 -3.93
C ALA A 302 8.00 14.53 -4.57
N VAL A 303 9.18 13.96 -4.29
CA VAL A 303 10.43 14.29 -4.97
C VAL A 303 10.82 13.09 -5.81
N LEU A 304 10.79 13.29 -7.12
CA LEU A 304 11.23 12.33 -8.11
C LEU A 304 12.72 12.54 -8.39
N VAL A 305 13.43 11.42 -8.49
CA VAL A 305 14.86 11.37 -8.81
C VAL A 305 15.03 10.57 -10.09
N GLY A 306 15.84 11.09 -11.02
CA GLY A 306 16.22 10.36 -12.23
C GLY A 306 17.66 10.70 -12.63
N PRO A 307 18.31 9.87 -13.44
CA PRO A 307 19.57 10.24 -14.08
C PRO A 307 19.31 11.29 -15.17
N ARG A 308 20.24 12.21 -15.42
CA ARG A 308 20.07 13.23 -16.45
C ARG A 308 19.87 12.61 -17.83
N VAL A 309 20.62 11.57 -18.17
CA VAL A 309 20.36 10.70 -19.32
C VAL A 309 19.66 9.45 -18.80
N ALA A 310 18.50 9.10 -19.36
CA ALA A 310 17.62 8.06 -18.81
C ALA A 310 18.28 6.68 -18.58
N GLU A 311 19.31 6.34 -19.36
CA GLU A 311 20.01 5.04 -19.31
C GLU A 311 21.16 5.01 -18.28
N ASP A 312 21.54 6.16 -17.73
CA ASP A 312 22.71 6.26 -16.85
C ASP A 312 22.40 5.83 -15.41
N GLY A 313 23.45 5.36 -14.73
CA GLY A 313 23.42 5.13 -13.29
C GLY A 313 23.53 6.44 -12.52
N VAL A 314 22.66 6.63 -11.53
CA VAL A 314 22.73 7.76 -10.61
C VAL A 314 22.47 7.33 -9.19
N TRP A 315 23.16 7.94 -8.24
CA TRP A 315 22.84 7.84 -6.82
C TRP A 315 22.55 9.24 -6.29
N ALA A 316 21.47 9.40 -5.56
CA ALA A 316 21.12 10.65 -4.91
C ALA A 316 20.44 10.39 -3.58
N GLU A 317 20.80 11.21 -2.59
CA GLU A 317 20.11 11.37 -1.32
C GLU A 317 19.63 12.82 -1.23
N PRO A 318 18.45 13.13 -1.81
CA PRO A 318 17.94 14.49 -1.74
C PRO A 318 17.62 14.86 -0.29
N ALA A 319 17.86 16.12 0.05
CA ALA A 319 17.44 16.69 1.33
C ALA A 319 16.58 17.94 1.10
N ALA A 320 15.91 18.41 2.15
CA ALA A 320 15.09 19.61 2.07
C ALA A 320 15.41 20.63 3.18
N ILE A 321 15.28 21.91 2.84
CA ILE A 321 15.22 23.04 3.78
C ILE A 321 13.76 23.49 3.85
N GLY A 322 13.26 23.74 5.06
CA GLY A 322 11.87 24.19 5.29
C GLY A 322 10.83 23.07 5.21
N ALA A 323 11.25 21.82 5.10
CA ALA A 323 10.38 20.64 5.07
C ALA A 323 11.02 19.46 5.80
N LEU A 324 10.19 18.48 6.17
CA LEU A 324 10.62 17.16 6.60
C LEU A 324 10.75 16.27 5.35
N PHE A 325 11.97 15.89 4.99
CA PHE A 325 12.25 15.07 3.81
C PHE A 325 13.47 14.14 4.01
N PRO A 326 13.39 12.85 3.66
CA PRO A 326 12.13 12.13 3.40
C PRO A 326 11.27 12.10 4.68
N ALA A 327 9.96 12.17 4.53
CA ALA A 327 9.04 12.12 5.67
C ALA A 327 8.78 10.66 6.08
N PRO A 328 8.84 10.34 7.39
CA PRO A 328 8.47 9.02 7.89
C PRO A 328 6.98 8.77 7.70
N GLU A 329 6.60 7.50 7.58
CA GLU A 329 5.22 7.07 7.34
C GLU A 329 4.23 7.66 8.35
N ALA A 330 4.59 7.65 9.65
CA ALA A 330 3.77 8.23 10.71
C ALA A 330 3.50 9.74 10.52
N ALA A 331 4.42 10.45 9.86
CA ALA A 331 4.26 11.86 9.55
C ALA A 331 3.46 12.08 8.27
N VAL A 332 3.49 11.17 7.30
CA VAL A 332 2.70 11.28 6.07
C VAL A 332 1.24 10.89 6.34
N PHE A 333 1.01 9.76 6.99
CA PHE A 333 -0.33 9.21 7.23
C PHE A 333 -0.80 9.53 8.65
N THR A 334 -1.71 10.48 8.78
CA THR A 334 -2.15 11.02 10.08
C THR A 334 -3.65 10.94 10.32
N VAL A 335 -4.42 10.66 9.28
CA VAL A 335 -5.88 10.65 9.32
C VAL A 335 -6.36 9.21 9.45
N ARG A 336 -6.66 8.79 10.68
CA ARG A 336 -7.25 7.47 10.91
C ARG A 336 -8.64 7.42 10.28
N GLU A 337 -8.82 6.44 9.41
CA GLU A 337 -10.07 6.18 8.71
C GLU A 337 -11.00 5.35 9.59
N GLY A 338 -10.53 4.19 10.03
CA GLY A 338 -11.33 3.22 10.74
C GLY A 338 -10.60 1.89 10.81
N ALA A 339 -11.26 0.90 11.41
CA ALA A 339 -10.78 -0.46 11.50
C ALA A 339 -11.68 -1.38 10.67
N PHE A 340 -11.06 -2.34 9.99
CA PHE A 340 -11.70 -3.34 9.13
C PHE A 340 -11.37 -4.72 9.67
N TYR A 341 -12.38 -5.59 9.81
CA TYR A 341 -12.21 -6.90 10.44
C TYR A 341 -13.31 -7.88 10.06
N GLY A 342 -13.06 -9.17 10.29
CA GLY A 342 -13.99 -10.24 9.96
C GLY A 342 -13.30 -11.47 9.42
N ASN A 343 -14.07 -12.37 8.82
CA ASN A 343 -13.56 -13.49 8.03
C ASN A 343 -14.27 -13.56 6.68
N LEU A 344 -13.57 -13.12 5.63
CA LEU A 344 -14.03 -13.23 4.24
C LEU A 344 -14.01 -14.68 3.76
N PHE A 345 -13.20 -15.53 4.38
CA PHE A 345 -13.02 -16.92 3.99
C PHE A 345 -13.95 -17.89 4.72
N ASP A 346 -14.92 -17.38 5.48
CA ASP A 346 -16.00 -18.20 6.03
C ASP A 346 -17.09 -18.40 4.97
N GLY A 347 -16.97 -19.49 4.20
CA GLY A 347 -17.91 -19.82 3.12
C GLY A 347 -19.36 -19.98 3.60
N ALA A 348 -19.59 -20.33 4.86
CA ALA A 348 -20.93 -20.44 5.44
C ALA A 348 -21.59 -19.08 5.72
N SER A 349 -20.80 -18.01 5.83
CA SER A 349 -21.29 -16.64 6.07
C SER A 349 -21.71 -15.91 4.78
N ARG A 350 -21.57 -16.54 3.62
CA ARG A 350 -21.90 -15.94 2.32
C ARG A 350 -23.41 -15.93 2.10
N THR A 351 -23.96 -14.78 1.68
CA THR A 351 -25.40 -14.65 1.41
C THR A 351 -25.88 -15.56 0.26
N ALA A 352 -27.10 -16.08 0.40
CA ALA A 352 -27.79 -16.80 -0.67
C ALA A 352 -28.39 -15.87 -1.75
N ASP A 353 -28.47 -14.55 -1.49
CA ASP A 353 -29.02 -13.57 -2.44
C ASP A 353 -28.11 -13.34 -3.66
N VAL A 354 -26.86 -13.80 -3.60
CA VAL A 354 -25.87 -13.68 -4.67
C VAL A 354 -25.42 -15.07 -5.08
N THR A 355 -25.68 -15.46 -6.32
CA THR A 355 -25.30 -16.78 -6.85
C THR A 355 -24.34 -16.64 -8.03
N TYR A 356 -23.55 -17.69 -8.26
CA TYR A 356 -22.56 -17.75 -9.33
C TYR A 356 -22.68 -19.09 -10.05
N ALA A 357 -22.73 -19.05 -11.38
CA ALA A 357 -22.59 -20.22 -12.24
C ALA A 357 -21.23 -20.16 -12.93
N PHE A 358 -20.47 -21.26 -12.88
CA PHE A 358 -19.15 -21.38 -13.51
C PHE A 358 -19.19 -22.39 -14.66
N ASP A 359 -18.55 -22.06 -15.77
CA ASP A 359 -18.31 -22.98 -16.89
C ASP A 359 -16.80 -23.18 -17.09
N ALA A 360 -16.29 -24.31 -16.59
CA ALA A 360 -14.89 -24.69 -16.71
C ALA A 360 -14.45 -24.95 -18.16
N SER A 361 -15.36 -25.13 -19.11
CA SER A 361 -14.97 -25.30 -20.52
C SER A 361 -14.56 -23.98 -21.19
N THR A 362 -15.08 -22.86 -20.67
CA THR A 362 -14.82 -21.52 -21.19
C THR A 362 -14.07 -20.63 -20.20
N GLY A 363 -13.91 -21.06 -18.95
CA GLY A 363 -13.32 -20.25 -17.87
C GLY A 363 -14.22 -19.10 -17.44
N THR A 364 -15.48 -19.08 -17.90
CA THR A 364 -16.40 -17.97 -17.67
C THR A 364 -17.33 -18.24 -16.51
N GLY A 365 -17.76 -17.17 -15.85
CA GLY A 365 -18.78 -17.25 -14.82
C GLY A 365 -19.83 -16.17 -14.95
N THR A 366 -21.03 -16.45 -14.45
CA THR A 366 -22.16 -15.54 -14.49
C THR A 366 -22.72 -15.34 -13.09
N TRP A 367 -22.79 -14.08 -12.66
CA TRP A 367 -23.40 -13.67 -11.40
C TRP A 367 -24.89 -13.42 -11.54
N THR A 368 -25.66 -13.84 -10.55
CA THR A 368 -27.07 -13.46 -10.41
C THR A 368 -27.30 -12.88 -9.02
N VAL A 369 -27.89 -11.70 -8.96
CA VAL A 369 -28.29 -11.03 -7.71
C VAL A 369 -29.81 -11.09 -7.62
N ALA A 370 -30.31 -11.86 -6.66
CA ALA A 370 -31.74 -12.09 -6.45
C ALA A 370 -32.09 -11.82 -4.97
N PRO A 371 -32.39 -10.56 -4.60
CA PRO A 371 -32.68 -10.22 -3.23
C PRO A 371 -33.94 -10.94 -2.73
N THR A 372 -33.80 -11.78 -1.70
CA THR A 372 -34.91 -12.54 -1.12
C THR A 372 -35.88 -11.68 -0.31
N SER A 373 -35.47 -10.49 0.17
CA SER A 373 -36.23 -9.72 1.17
C SER A 373 -36.58 -8.27 0.80
N GLY A 374 -36.19 -7.76 -0.37
CA GLY A 374 -36.43 -6.36 -0.76
C GLY A 374 -35.72 -5.31 0.14
N ALA A 375 -34.98 -5.74 1.17
CA ALA A 375 -34.21 -4.90 2.06
C ALA A 375 -32.79 -4.73 1.51
N ALA A 376 -32.50 -3.54 0.98
CA ALA A 376 -31.12 -3.09 0.72
C ALA A 376 -30.55 -2.43 1.99
N PRO A 377 -29.23 -2.53 2.24
CA PRO A 377 -28.21 -3.15 1.40
C PRO A 377 -28.00 -4.65 1.66
N ILE A 378 -27.52 -5.38 0.64
CA ILE A 378 -27.10 -6.78 0.73
C ILE A 378 -25.63 -6.84 1.16
N TYR A 379 -25.32 -7.57 2.21
CA TYR A 379 -23.94 -7.85 2.63
C TYR A 379 -23.54 -9.20 2.05
N VAL A 380 -22.50 -9.22 1.21
CA VAL A 380 -22.11 -10.48 0.53
C VAL A 380 -21.62 -11.52 1.53
N TYR A 381 -20.93 -11.06 2.57
CA TYR A 381 -20.46 -11.86 3.70
C TYR A 381 -20.99 -11.28 5.00
N GLU A 382 -21.63 -12.10 5.81
CA GLU A 382 -22.26 -11.67 7.07
C GLU A 382 -21.23 -11.39 8.17
N ASN A 383 -20.07 -12.07 8.13
CA ASN A 383 -19.02 -11.99 9.14
C ASN A 383 -17.92 -10.97 8.78
N MET A 384 -18.31 -9.87 8.11
CA MET A 384 -17.41 -8.78 7.70
C MET A 384 -17.89 -7.43 8.23
N TRP A 385 -16.98 -6.70 8.87
CA TRP A 385 -17.32 -5.55 9.70
C TRP A 385 -16.32 -4.40 9.53
N ALA A 386 -16.79 -3.18 9.78
CA ALA A 386 -15.95 -2.01 9.86
C ALA A 386 -16.45 -1.05 10.95
N CYS A 387 -15.54 -0.34 11.59
CA CYS A 387 -15.85 0.80 12.46
C CYS A 387 -15.07 2.02 11.98
N TYR A 388 -15.56 3.22 12.27
CA TYR A 388 -14.92 4.47 11.84
C TYR A 388 -14.21 5.20 13.00
N ASP A 389 -13.17 5.98 12.70
CA ASP A 389 -12.55 6.84 13.72
C ASP A 389 -13.56 7.87 14.27
N PRO A 390 -13.70 8.06 15.59
CA PRO A 390 -14.68 8.99 16.17
C PRO A 390 -14.52 10.47 15.78
N GLY A 391 -13.39 10.82 15.15
CA GLY A 391 -13.12 12.13 14.59
C GLY A 391 -13.91 12.45 13.33
N TRP A 392 -14.58 11.49 12.68
CA TRP A 392 -15.46 11.78 11.55
C TRP A 392 -16.77 12.44 11.98
N THR A 393 -17.25 13.39 11.19
CA THR A 393 -18.59 13.98 11.38
C THR A 393 -19.66 13.00 10.90
N PHE A 394 -19.47 12.42 9.71
CA PHE A 394 -20.37 11.49 9.04
C PHE A 394 -19.75 10.10 8.87
N GLY A 395 -19.06 9.59 9.90
CA GLY A 395 -18.23 8.38 9.78
C GLY A 395 -18.98 7.13 9.28
N ASP A 396 -20.26 7.01 9.62
CA ASP A 396 -21.10 5.91 9.15
C ASP A 396 -21.31 5.98 7.63
N ALA A 397 -21.78 7.13 7.14
CA ALA A 397 -21.98 7.39 5.71
C ALA A 397 -20.66 7.34 4.92
N TYR A 398 -19.56 7.84 5.50
CA TYR A 398 -18.22 7.79 4.89
C TYR A 398 -17.78 6.35 4.64
N LEU A 399 -17.84 5.46 5.65
CA LEU A 399 -17.43 4.07 5.45
C LEU A 399 -18.42 3.28 4.61
N HIS A 400 -19.71 3.58 4.71
CA HIS A 400 -20.71 2.97 3.85
C HIS A 400 -20.44 3.28 2.37
N ASP A 401 -20.14 4.55 2.03
CA ASP A 401 -19.80 4.99 0.68
C ASP A 401 -18.51 4.32 0.15
N ARG A 402 -17.58 3.98 1.04
CA ARG A 402 -16.35 3.24 0.71
C ARG A 402 -16.59 1.75 0.46
N LEU A 403 -17.46 1.14 1.27
CA LEU A 403 -17.64 -0.31 1.37
C LEU A 403 -18.76 -0.86 0.49
N CYS A 404 -19.67 0.00 0.05
CA CYS A 404 -20.85 -0.39 -0.69
C CYS A 404 -20.83 0.18 -2.11
N ALA A 405 -21.20 -0.65 -3.08
CA ALA A 405 -21.34 -0.28 -4.47
C ALA A 405 -22.78 -0.51 -4.93
N ILE A 406 -23.32 0.42 -5.71
CA ILE A 406 -24.67 0.30 -6.29
C ILE A 406 -24.58 -0.60 -7.53
N GLY A 407 -25.15 -1.80 -7.44
CA GLY A 407 -25.39 -2.66 -8.60
C GLY A 407 -26.72 -2.32 -9.29
N ALA A 408 -26.93 -2.87 -10.49
CA ALA A 408 -28.14 -2.62 -11.28
C ALA A 408 -29.45 -3.11 -10.59
N ALA A 409 -29.34 -4.07 -9.67
CA ALA A 409 -30.48 -4.68 -8.98
C ALA A 409 -30.55 -4.39 -7.47
N ALA A 410 -29.42 -4.12 -6.82
CA ALA A 410 -29.32 -3.86 -5.38
C ALA A 410 -28.00 -3.17 -5.03
N GLU A 411 -27.96 -2.52 -3.87
CA GLU A 411 -26.71 -2.09 -3.25
C GLU A 411 -26.05 -3.28 -2.56
N LEU A 412 -24.78 -3.52 -2.91
CA LEU A 412 -23.96 -4.59 -2.34
C LEU A 412 -22.91 -3.97 -1.45
N CYS A 413 -22.64 -4.57 -0.30
CA CYS A 413 -21.63 -4.12 0.66
C CYS A 413 -20.62 -5.22 0.97
N ALA A 414 -19.35 -4.84 0.99
CA ALA A 414 -18.24 -5.72 1.38
C ALA A 414 -18.22 -5.98 2.90
N ALA A 415 -18.71 -5.04 3.71
CA ALA A 415 -18.77 -5.18 5.16
C ALA A 415 -19.84 -4.28 5.78
N ARG A 416 -20.26 -4.63 7.00
CA ARG A 416 -21.19 -3.82 7.78
C ARG A 416 -20.47 -2.80 8.65
N VAL A 417 -20.87 -1.53 8.53
CA VAL A 417 -20.43 -0.48 9.45
C VAL A 417 -21.18 -0.62 10.77
N VAL A 418 -20.45 -0.74 11.88
CA VAL A 418 -21.03 -1.00 13.21
C VAL A 418 -20.95 0.19 14.16
N GLY A 419 -20.38 1.31 13.73
CA GLY A 419 -20.29 2.55 14.50
C GLY A 419 -18.85 3.04 14.72
N PRO A 420 -18.62 3.92 15.71
CA PRO A 420 -17.29 4.45 15.99
C PRO A 420 -16.39 3.41 16.67
N CYS A 421 -15.12 3.34 16.28
CA CYS A 421 -14.15 2.38 16.83
C CYS A 421 -13.81 2.61 18.31
N ALA A 422 -14.06 3.80 18.88
CA ALA A 422 -13.65 4.08 20.25
C ALA A 422 -14.76 3.76 21.27
N PRO A 423 -14.39 3.24 22.45
CA PRO A 423 -15.34 2.84 23.46
C PRO A 423 -16.07 4.06 24.05
N ARG A 424 -17.37 4.16 23.75
CA ARG A 424 -18.33 4.84 24.62
C ARG A 424 -19.30 3.80 25.18
N GLY A 425 -18.80 2.98 26.11
CA GLY A 425 -19.58 1.89 26.72
C GLY A 425 -19.65 0.64 25.83
N TRP A 426 -20.72 -0.14 25.99
CA TRP A 426 -21.01 -1.41 25.28
C TRP A 426 -21.59 -1.19 23.87
N GLN A 427 -21.15 -0.18 23.14
CA GLN A 427 -21.67 0.05 21.79
C GLN A 427 -21.02 -0.95 20.80
N PRO A 428 -21.80 -1.52 19.85
CA PRO A 428 -21.24 -2.21 18.68
C PRO A 428 -20.14 -1.38 18.02
N GLY A 429 -19.12 -2.05 17.46
CA GLY A 429 -17.98 -1.40 16.81
C GLY A 429 -16.89 -0.88 17.72
N ALA A 430 -17.09 -0.88 19.05
CA ALA A 430 -16.06 -0.45 19.98
C ALA A 430 -14.89 -1.46 20.02
N CYS A 431 -13.71 -1.00 19.61
CA CYS A 431 -12.44 -1.69 19.79
C CYS A 431 -11.93 -1.47 21.21
N ALA A 432 -11.36 -2.51 21.81
CA ALA A 432 -10.94 -2.48 23.21
C ALA A 432 -9.74 -1.55 23.42
N THR A 433 -8.82 -1.53 22.45
CA THR A 433 -7.57 -0.77 22.50
C THR A 433 -7.48 0.15 21.29
N GLY A 434 -6.94 1.35 21.53
CA GLY A 434 -6.49 2.24 20.45
C GLY A 434 -5.05 2.63 20.72
N ASP A 435 -4.13 2.22 19.85
CA ASP A 435 -2.67 2.23 20.03
C ASP A 435 -2.23 1.19 21.07
N GLY A 436 -2.11 -0.08 20.67
CA GLY A 436 -1.57 -1.11 21.55
C GLY A 436 -0.04 -1.07 21.64
N PRO A 437 0.56 -2.01 22.38
CA PRO A 437 1.95 -1.89 22.79
C PRO A 437 2.95 -2.36 21.74
N ALA A 438 2.56 -3.12 20.71
CA ALA A 438 3.57 -3.78 19.88
C ALA A 438 4.20 -2.83 18.85
N VAL A 439 3.48 -1.82 18.37
CA VAL A 439 4.05 -0.69 17.62
C VAL A 439 3.59 0.63 18.21
N ALA A 440 4.32 1.12 19.21
CA ALA A 440 3.96 2.35 19.90
C ALA A 440 3.82 3.56 18.95
N GLY A 441 2.65 4.18 18.96
CA GLY A 441 2.36 5.38 18.18
C GLY A 441 1.84 5.11 16.77
N ASP A 442 1.57 3.85 16.42
CA ASP A 442 0.90 3.50 15.18
C ASP A 442 -0.62 3.79 15.24
N ARG A 443 -1.18 3.94 16.44
CA ARG A 443 -2.58 4.34 16.66
C ARG A 443 -3.59 3.41 16.00
N ASP A 444 -3.24 2.14 15.84
CA ASP A 444 -4.16 1.10 15.39
C ASP A 444 -5.34 0.90 16.37
N PHE A 445 -6.36 0.19 15.94
CA PHE A 445 -7.44 -0.29 16.78
C PHE A 445 -7.28 -1.80 16.96
N GLN A 446 -7.66 -2.34 18.12
CA GLN A 446 -7.50 -3.77 18.43
C GLN A 446 -8.72 -4.33 19.14
N ASP A 447 -8.97 -5.63 18.99
CA ASP A 447 -10.09 -6.34 19.63
C ASP A 447 -11.44 -5.66 19.35
N CYS A 448 -11.75 -5.45 18.07
CA CYS A 448 -12.98 -4.79 17.64
C CYS A 448 -14.19 -5.72 17.78
N ARG A 449 -15.35 -5.14 18.10
CA ARG A 449 -16.57 -5.90 18.34
C ARG A 449 -17.59 -5.72 17.25
N ASP A 450 -18.20 -6.81 16.82
CA ASP A 450 -19.34 -6.75 15.92
C ASP A 450 -20.65 -6.34 16.63
N ARG A 451 -21.79 -6.50 15.94
CA ARG A 451 -23.12 -6.17 16.44
C ARG A 451 -23.61 -7.09 17.56
N ASN A 452 -23.09 -8.32 17.62
CA ASN A 452 -23.42 -9.31 18.65
C ASN A 452 -22.47 -9.23 19.86
N HIS A 453 -21.48 -8.33 19.81
CA HIS A 453 -20.42 -8.14 20.79
C HIS A 453 -19.31 -9.20 20.76
N ASP A 454 -19.27 -10.04 19.72
CA ASP A 454 -18.17 -10.96 19.51
C ASP A 454 -16.89 -10.18 19.15
N VAL A 455 -15.76 -10.63 19.67
CA VAL A 455 -14.48 -9.93 19.58
C VAL A 455 -13.66 -10.47 18.41
N TRP A 456 -13.16 -9.56 17.59
CA TRP A 456 -12.31 -9.81 16.44
C TRP A 456 -10.91 -9.23 16.71
N PRO A 457 -9.90 -10.08 17.00
CA PRO A 457 -8.61 -9.63 17.54
C PRO A 457 -7.64 -9.03 16.52
N TRP A 458 -7.84 -9.28 15.23
CA TRP A 458 -6.88 -8.92 14.17
C TRP A 458 -7.42 -7.90 13.17
N PRO A 459 -7.99 -6.75 13.61
CA PRO A 459 -8.42 -5.71 12.69
C PRO A 459 -7.23 -5.02 12.02
N VAL A 460 -7.44 -4.52 10.81
CA VAL A 460 -6.50 -3.60 10.14
C VAL A 460 -7.08 -2.20 10.19
N THR A 461 -6.29 -1.27 10.71
CA THR A 461 -6.60 0.16 10.72
C THR A 461 -6.04 0.80 9.47
N SER A 462 -6.91 1.46 8.69
CA SER A 462 -6.48 2.29 7.57
C SER A 462 -6.18 3.70 8.05
N VAL A 463 -5.00 4.21 7.71
CA VAL A 463 -4.60 5.60 7.98
C VAL A 463 -4.26 6.31 6.67
N LEU A 464 -5.02 7.36 6.38
CA LEU A 464 -4.90 8.18 5.17
C LEU A 464 -3.99 9.39 5.39
N ASN A 465 -3.53 9.98 4.28
CA ASN A 465 -2.81 11.25 4.30
C ASN A 465 -3.78 12.42 4.48
N GLY A 466 -4.75 12.54 3.58
CA GLY A 466 -5.86 13.48 3.64
C GLY A 466 -7.19 12.77 3.91
N ALA A 467 -8.10 13.46 4.59
CA ALA A 467 -9.41 12.92 4.94
C ALA A 467 -10.29 12.63 3.70
N CYS A 468 -10.08 13.38 2.63
CA CYS A 468 -10.91 13.33 1.43
C CYS A 468 -10.28 12.52 0.29
N ASP A 469 -9.13 11.89 0.53
CA ASP A 469 -8.38 11.22 -0.53
C ASP A 469 -9.19 10.06 -1.13
N ALA A 470 -9.85 9.28 -0.27
CA ALA A 470 -10.68 8.14 -0.66
C ALA A 470 -12.10 8.51 -1.14
N VAL A 471 -12.46 9.80 -1.15
CA VAL A 471 -13.83 10.26 -1.46
C VAL A 471 -13.87 11.02 -2.80
N PRO A 472 -14.77 10.68 -3.73
CA PRO A 472 -14.99 11.42 -4.97
C PRO A 472 -15.22 12.92 -4.75
N ARG A 473 -14.85 13.75 -5.73
CA ARG A 473 -14.89 15.22 -5.60
C ARG A 473 -16.30 15.76 -5.32
N ASP A 474 -17.33 15.13 -5.88
CA ASP A 474 -18.74 15.47 -5.68
C ASP A 474 -19.29 15.06 -4.30
N ARG A 475 -18.55 14.25 -3.54
CA ARG A 475 -18.96 13.73 -2.22
C ARG A 475 -18.06 14.16 -1.07
N GLN A 476 -17.20 15.16 -1.26
CA GLN A 476 -16.27 15.64 -0.23
C GLN A 476 -16.92 16.11 1.08
N TRP A 477 -18.23 16.32 1.14
CA TRP A 477 -18.91 16.57 2.41
C TRP A 477 -18.86 15.35 3.37
N LEU A 478 -18.65 14.13 2.86
CA LEU A 478 -18.53 12.91 3.67
C LEU A 478 -17.24 12.87 4.51
N CYS A 479 -16.16 13.47 4.00
CA CYS A 479 -14.86 13.46 4.67
C CYS A 479 -14.68 14.58 5.70
N ASP A 480 -15.75 15.27 6.08
CA ASP A 480 -15.71 16.26 7.15
C ASP A 480 -15.30 15.64 8.48
N ARG A 481 -14.31 16.26 9.13
CA ARG A 481 -13.79 15.84 10.43
C ARG A 481 -14.17 16.84 11.51
N ARG A 482 -14.48 16.31 12.69
CA ARG A 482 -14.73 17.09 13.90
C ARG A 482 -13.43 17.79 14.32
N PRO A 483 -13.50 19.06 14.74
CA PRO A 483 -12.34 19.75 15.28
C PRO A 483 -11.79 18.96 16.47
N VAL A 484 -10.49 18.68 16.45
CA VAL A 484 -9.80 18.13 17.62
C VAL A 484 -9.84 19.20 18.70
N ARG A 485 -10.79 19.10 19.65
CA ARG A 485 -10.79 20.00 20.79
C ARG A 485 -9.51 19.75 21.59
N PRO A 486 -8.66 20.76 21.84
CA PRO A 486 -7.53 20.59 22.74
C PRO A 486 -8.06 20.06 24.07
N ARG A 487 -7.48 18.97 24.59
CA ARG A 487 -7.77 18.56 25.97
C ARG A 487 -7.32 19.72 26.86
N LEU A 488 -8.27 20.49 27.38
CA LEU A 488 -7.99 21.51 28.38
C LEU A 488 -7.23 20.82 29.52
N PRO A 489 -6.10 21.38 29.99
CA PRO A 489 -5.35 20.79 31.09
C PRO A 489 -6.28 20.65 32.29
N VAL A 490 -6.39 19.44 32.82
CA VAL A 490 -7.16 19.15 34.02
C VAL A 490 -6.62 20.05 35.13
N ARG A 491 -7.38 21.08 35.52
CA ARG A 491 -7.06 21.88 36.70
C ARG A 491 -7.04 20.91 37.87
N ARG A 492 -5.84 20.61 38.40
CA ARG A 492 -5.69 19.98 39.72
C ARG A 492 -6.45 20.86 40.70
N VAL A 493 -7.60 20.39 41.16
CA VAL A 493 -8.27 20.96 42.32
C VAL A 493 -7.36 20.68 43.50
N VAL A 494 -6.53 21.67 43.86
CA VAL A 494 -5.79 21.64 45.11
C VAL A 494 -6.83 21.71 46.23
N SER A 495 -7.15 20.56 46.83
CA SER A 495 -7.95 20.52 48.04
C SER A 495 -7.18 21.26 49.13
N ARG A 496 -7.59 22.50 49.44
CA ARG A 496 -7.15 23.18 50.65
C ARG A 496 -7.65 22.36 51.83
N ARG A 497 -6.77 21.57 52.45
CA ARG A 497 -7.00 20.99 53.78
C ARG A 497 -7.29 22.14 54.74
N ARG A 498 -8.53 22.23 55.22
CA ARG A 498 -8.85 23.01 56.43
C ARG A 498 -8.13 22.34 57.60
N SER A 499 -7.23 23.09 58.23
CA SER A 499 -6.61 22.69 59.49
C SER A 499 -7.63 22.91 60.62
N PRO A 500 -7.85 21.96 61.53
CA PRO A 500 -8.75 22.14 62.65
C PRO A 500 -8.10 23.03 63.73
N ARG A 501 -8.83 24.04 64.18
CA ARG A 501 -8.71 24.62 65.52
C ARG A 501 -10.06 24.49 66.19
#